data_AF-A0ABD0RZ80-F1
#
_entry.id   AF-A0ABD0RZ80-F1
#
_cell.length_a   1.000
_cell.length_b   1.000
_cell.length_c   1.000
_cell.angle_alpha   90.00
_cell.angle_beta   90.00
_cell.angle_gamma   90.00
#
_symmetry.space_group_name_H-M   'P 1'
#
loop_
_entity.id
_entity.type
_entity.pdbx_description
1 polymer ?
#
loop_
_entity_poly.entity_id
_entity_poly.type
_entity_poly.pdbx_seq_one_letter_code
_entity_poly.pdbx_strand_id
1 'polypeptide(L)' 'EIRMALVLYKNLGQYLSTENASVRLGSEAAYPNYSLIVNSPVITAAINKDSNKVYLSEPVVFTVKHIQ' A
#
# COMPACT_ATOMS: atom_id res chain seq x y z
N GLU A 1 -4.80 -11.03 24.64
CA GLU A 1 -3.41 -11.12 24.12
C GLU A 1 -3.36 -10.34 22.81
N ILE A 2 -2.36 -9.48 22.59
CA ILE A 2 -2.21 -8.74 21.33
C ILE A 2 -1.39 -9.62 20.38
N ARG A 3 -1.92 -9.89 19.18
CA ARG A 3 -1.21 -10.66 18.16
C ARG A 3 -0.90 -9.77 16.98
N MET A 4 0.33 -9.85 16.48
CA MET A 4 0.80 -9.06 15.34
C MET A 4 1.29 -9.98 14.23
N ALA A 5 0.98 -9.61 12.99
CA ALA A 5 1.48 -10.27 11.79
C ALA A 5 2.06 -9.23 10.82
N LEU A 6 3.18 -9.58 10.21
CA LEU A 6 3.89 -8.78 9.21
C LEU A 6 4.16 -9.69 8.01
N VAL A 7 3.79 -9.25 6.81
CA VAL A 7 4.02 -10.02 5.58
C VAL A 7 4.54 -9.13 4.46
N LEU A 8 5.55 -9.62 3.73
CA LEU A 8 6.12 -8.97 2.57
C LEU A 8 5.96 -9.86 1.33
N TYR A 9 5.21 -9.37 0.34
CA TYR A 9 5.04 -10.04 -0.93
C TYR A 9 5.94 -9.39 -1.99
N LYS A 10 6.93 -10.15 -2.48
CA LYS A 10 7.90 -9.65 -3.45
C LYS A 10 7.28 -9.31 -4.81
N ASN A 11 6.34 -10.15 -5.28
CA ASN A 11 5.86 -10.11 -6.67
C ASN A 11 4.34 -9.94 -6.79
N LEU A 12 3.65 -9.62 -5.69
CA LEU A 12 2.18 -9.49 -5.70
C LEU A 12 1.70 -8.25 -6.48
N GLY A 13 2.52 -7.20 -6.55
CA GLY A 13 2.14 -5.92 -7.16
C GLY A 13 1.66 -6.02 -8.61
N GLN A 14 2.19 -6.96 -9.40
CA GLN A 14 1.78 -7.16 -10.80
C GLN A 14 0.33 -7.66 -10.97
N TYR A 15 -0.27 -8.20 -9.90
CA TYR A 15 -1.63 -8.73 -9.91
C TYR A 15 -2.65 -7.78 -9.29
N LEU A 16 -2.21 -6.64 -8.76
CA LEU A 16 -3.07 -5.63 -8.14
C LEU A 16 -3.37 -4.52 -9.16
N SER A 17 -4.62 -4.48 -9.65
CA SER A 17 -5.05 -3.45 -10.59
C SER A 17 -5.03 -2.06 -9.95
N THR A 18 -4.67 -1.06 -10.75
CA THR A 18 -4.70 0.37 -10.39
C THR A 18 -5.84 1.12 -11.09
N GLU A 19 -6.71 0.42 -11.81
CA GLU A 19 -7.95 0.94 -12.38
C GLU A 19 -8.85 1.41 -11.23
N ASN A 20 -9.05 2.71 -11.07
CA ASN A 20 -9.75 3.37 -9.94
C ASN A 20 -8.96 3.55 -8.64
N ALA A 21 -7.63 3.46 -8.67
CA ALA A 21 -6.83 3.84 -7.52
C ALA A 21 -7.03 5.33 -7.19
N SER A 22 -7.36 5.63 -5.93
CA SER A 22 -7.51 7.01 -5.45
C SER A 22 -6.13 7.61 -5.14
N VAL A 23 -5.48 8.15 -6.16
CA VAL A 23 -4.17 8.82 -6.05
C VAL A 23 -4.29 10.30 -6.41
N ARG A 24 -3.51 11.14 -5.72
CA ARG A 24 -3.36 12.55 -6.10
C ARG A 24 -2.19 12.65 -7.07
N LEU A 25 -2.50 12.94 -8.32
CA LEU A 25 -1.51 13.19 -9.36
C LEU A 25 -1.20 14.68 -9.41
N GLY A 26 0.08 15.01 -9.61
CA GLY A 26 0.47 16.40 -9.89
C GLY A 26 -0.12 16.89 -11.21
N SER A 27 -0.06 18.20 -11.44
CA SER A 27 -0.60 18.85 -12.66
C SER A 27 -0.06 18.25 -13.96
N GLU A 28 1.16 17.70 -13.95
CA GLU A 28 1.81 17.08 -15.11
C GLU A 28 1.25 15.70 -15.49
N ALA A 29 0.47 15.07 -14.60
CA ALA A 29 -0.11 13.75 -14.81
C ALA A 29 -1.63 13.80 -15.08
N ALA A 30 -2.18 15.00 -15.34
CA ALA A 30 -3.59 15.20 -15.70
C ALA A 30 -3.90 14.97 -17.19
N TYR A 31 -2.91 14.57 -17.99
CA TYR A 31 -3.12 14.27 -19.41
C TYR A 31 -3.82 12.92 -19.57
N PRO A 32 -4.75 12.80 -20.53
CA PRO A 32 -5.17 11.48 -20.99
C PRO A 32 -3.90 10.76 -21.46
N ASN A 33 -3.67 9.53 -20.98
CA ASN A 33 -2.50 8.65 -21.26
C ASN A 33 -1.43 8.49 -20.14
N TYR A 34 -1.70 8.84 -18.89
CA TYR A 34 -0.82 8.37 -17.80
C TYR A 34 -1.12 6.91 -17.43
N SER A 35 -0.09 6.12 -17.14
CA SER A 35 -0.22 4.78 -16.57
C SER A 35 0.14 4.81 -15.10
N LEU A 36 -0.57 4.00 -14.30
CA LEU A 36 -0.30 3.82 -12.88
C LEU A 36 0.09 2.37 -12.65
N ILE A 37 1.09 2.13 -11.80
CA ILE A 37 1.59 0.78 -11.47
C ILE A 37 1.90 0.69 -9.98
N VAL A 38 1.95 -0.54 -9.46
CA VAL A 38 2.53 -0.83 -8.14
C VAL A 38 4.05 -0.94 -8.29
N ASN A 39 4.78 0.14 -7.97
CA ASN A 39 6.24 0.22 -8.13
C ASN A 39 7.03 -0.18 -6.86
N SER A 40 6.51 -1.11 -6.05
CA SER A 40 7.21 -1.63 -4.86
C SER A 40 6.74 -3.04 -4.53
N PRO A 41 7.48 -3.79 -3.68
CA PRO A 41 6.89 -4.92 -2.97
C PRO A 41 5.66 -4.51 -2.18
N VAL A 42 4.74 -5.44 -1.94
CA VAL A 42 3.53 -5.20 -1.14
C VAL A 42 3.81 -5.63 0.29
N ILE A 43 3.67 -4.71 1.25
CA ILE A 43 3.86 -4.95 2.68
C ILE A 43 2.53 -4.81 3.42
N THR A 44 2.27 -5.72 4.36
CA THR A 44 1.08 -5.66 5.23
C THR A 44 1.50 -5.80 6.69
N ALA A 45 0.81 -5.08 7.57
CA ALA A 45 0.85 -5.29 9.01
C ALA A 45 -0.58 -5.42 9.54
N ALA A 46 -0.81 -6.41 10.39
CA ALA A 46 -2.09 -6.65 11.02
C ALA A 46 -1.90 -6.82 12.52
N ILE A 47 -2.78 -6.20 13.30
CA ILE A 47 -2.85 -6.38 14.75
C ILE A 47 -4.25 -6.90 15.05
N ASN A 48 -4.33 -8.07 15.65
CA ASN A 48 -5.59 -8.62 16.11
C ASN A 48 -5.87 -8.10 17.53
N LYS A 49 -6.90 -7.26 17.63
CA LYS A 49 -7.57 -6.84 18.87
C LYS A 49 -9.06 -7.20 18.71
N ASP A 50 -9.87 -7.00 19.74
CA ASP A 50 -11.32 -7.25 19.73
C ASP A 50 -12.11 -6.52 18.61
N SER A 51 -11.48 -5.65 17.82
CA SER A 51 -12.03 -4.97 16.64
C SER A 51 -11.17 -5.17 15.38
N ASN A 52 -11.83 -5.34 14.23
CA ASN A 52 -11.16 -5.47 12.93
C ASN A 52 -10.49 -4.17 12.43
N LYS A 53 -10.82 -3.02 13.04
CA LYS A 53 -10.21 -1.72 12.74
C LYS A 53 -9.79 -1.08 14.05
N VAL A 54 -8.57 -0.57 14.09
CA VAL A 54 -7.98 0.11 15.24
C VAL A 54 -7.40 1.43 14.77
N TYR A 55 -7.67 2.51 15.51
CA TYR A 55 -7.01 3.80 15.31
C TYR A 55 -5.77 3.86 16.20
N LEU A 56 -4.63 4.23 15.62
CA LEU A 56 -3.35 4.33 16.33
C LEU A 56 -3.06 5.81 16.61
N SER A 57 -2.50 6.10 17.79
CA SER A 57 -2.04 7.45 18.13
C SER A 57 -0.82 7.84 17.29
N GLU A 58 0.08 6.88 17.06
CA GLU A 58 1.25 7.03 16.20
C GLU A 58 1.01 6.26 14.89
N PRO A 59 1.37 6.82 13.73
CA PRO A 59 1.19 6.15 12.45
C PRO A 59 2.15 4.98 12.30
N VAL A 60 1.74 3.95 11.54
CA VAL A 60 2.66 2.89 11.12
C VAL A 60 3.51 3.42 9.97
N VAL A 61 4.83 3.35 10.12
CA VAL A 61 5.79 3.80 9.10
C VAL A 61 6.32 2.59 8.34
N PHE A 62 6.12 2.57 7.03
CA PHE A 62 6.74 1.62 6.12
C PHE A 62 7.71 2.33 5.19
N THR A 63 8.83 1.68 4.88
CA THR A 63 9.80 2.15 3.89
C THR A 63 10.03 1.04 2.88
N VAL A 64 9.80 1.34 1.60
CA VAL A 64 9.94 0.39 0.50
C VAL A 64 10.80 1.00 -0.60
N LYS A 65 11.57 0.15 -1.28
CA LYS A 65 12.37 0.56 -2.43
C LYS A 65 11.52 0.47 -3.70
N HIS A 66 11.68 1.45 -4.60
CA HIS A 66 11.14 1.34 -5.94
C HIS A 66 11.72 0.12 -6.67
N ILE A 67 10.91 -0.54 -7.50
CA ILE A 67 11.36 -1.70 -8.29
C ILE A 67 12.21 -1.23 -9.47
N GLN A 68 11.79 -0.12 -10.09
CA GLN A 68 12.47 0.51 -11.22
C GLN A 68 13.52 1.53 -10.78
#